data_AF-A0A8B7UHU5-F1
#
_entry.id   AF-A0A8B7UHU5-F1
#
_cell.length_a   1.000
_cell.length_b   1.000
_cell.length_c   1.000
_cell.angle_alpha   90.00
_cell.angle_beta   90.00
_cell.angle_gamma   90.00
#
_symmetry.space_group_name_H-M   'P 1'
#
loop_
_entity.id
_entity.type
_entity.pdbx_description
1 polymer ?
#
loop_
_entity_poly.entity_id
_entity_poly.type
_entity_poly.pdbx_seq_one_letter_code
_entity_poly.pdbx_strand_id
1 'polypeptide(L)'
;MFETLTTTGTVCGIDEDHDIVVQYPSGNRWTFNPAVLTKANIVRSGDTVQGAEGGTSQFQVGDLVQVCYDLERIKLLQRGHGEWAEAMLPTLGKVGRVQQIYSDSDLKVEVCGTSWTYNPAAVSKVASAGSAISNASGERLSQLLKKLFETQESGDLNEELVKAAANGDVAKVEDLLKRPDVDVSILKIILKHVNNRIA
;
A
#
# COMPACT_ATOMS: atom_id res chain seq x y z
N MET A 1 -28.95 27.30 17.16
CA MET A 1 -28.48 26.18 18.00
C MET A 1 -28.92 24.78 17.53
N PHE A 2 -29.94 24.58 16.68
CA PHE A 2 -30.35 23.20 16.29
C PHE A 2 -29.26 22.35 15.61
N GLU A 3 -28.35 22.98 14.86
CA GLU A 3 -27.19 22.31 14.26
C GLU A 3 -26.31 21.57 15.28
N THR A 4 -26.30 22.02 16.54
CA THR A 4 -25.41 21.52 17.59
C THR A 4 -25.80 20.14 18.08
N LEU A 5 -27.03 19.70 17.77
CA LEU A 5 -27.59 18.41 18.20
C LEU A 5 -27.25 17.26 17.25
N THR A 6 -27.03 17.57 15.97
CA THR A 6 -26.88 16.56 14.91
C THR A 6 -25.57 16.71 14.13
N THR A 7 -24.81 17.78 14.38
CA THR A 7 -23.55 18.06 13.69
C THR A 7 -22.40 18.00 14.68
N THR A 8 -21.28 17.37 14.30
CA THR A 8 -20.06 17.43 15.11
C THR A 8 -19.38 18.77 14.89
N GLY A 9 -19.20 19.53 15.98
CA GLY A 9 -18.42 20.78 15.97
C GLY A 9 -16.97 20.54 16.39
N THR A 10 -16.10 21.52 16.10
CA THR A 10 -14.69 21.51 16.50
C THR A 10 -14.47 22.49 17.63
N VAL A 11 -13.86 22.03 18.72
CA VAL A 11 -13.45 22.91 19.83
C VAL A 11 -12.43 23.92 19.30
N CYS A 12 -12.76 25.20 19.43
CA CYS A 12 -11.97 26.31 18.89
C CYS A 12 -11.48 27.28 19.99
N GLY A 13 -11.92 27.10 21.24
CA GLY A 13 -11.45 27.88 22.37
C GLY A 13 -12.09 27.44 23.68
N ILE A 14 -11.59 28.04 24.75
CA ILE A 14 -12.18 28.03 26.09
C ILE A 14 -12.26 29.50 26.49
N ASP A 15 -13.42 29.94 26.97
CA ASP A 15 -13.61 31.34 27.38
C ASP A 15 -13.21 31.59 28.85
N GLU A 16 -13.46 32.82 29.33
CA GLU A 16 -13.10 33.28 30.66
C GLU A 16 -13.85 32.53 31.79
N ASP A 17 -15.03 31.99 31.48
CA ASP A 17 -15.87 31.24 32.40
C ASP A 17 -15.60 29.72 32.35
N HIS A 18 -14.57 29.31 31.61
CA HIS A 18 -14.17 27.91 31.38
C HIS A 18 -15.17 27.08 30.55
N ASP A 19 -16.05 27.74 29.79
CA ASP A 19 -16.92 27.07 28.84
C ASP A 19 -16.20 26.80 27.51
N ILE A 20 -16.63 25.74 26.82
CA ILE A 20 -16.02 25.28 25.59
C ILE A 20 -16.67 25.99 24.41
N VAL A 21 -15.87 26.74 23.66
CA VAL A 21 -16.31 27.39 22.42
C VAL A 21 -16.13 26.40 21.26
N VAL A 22 -17.24 26.03 20.62
CA VAL A 22 -17.27 25.06 19.53
C VAL A 22 -17.71 25.75 18.24
N GLN A 23 -16.94 25.56 17.17
CA GLN A 23 -17.25 26.04 15.84
C GLN A 23 -17.88 24.93 14.99
N TYR A 24 -18.92 25.27 14.24
CA TYR A 24 -19.66 24.36 13.36
C TYR A 24 -19.35 24.63 11.88
N PRO A 25 -19.62 23.67 10.97
CA PRO A 25 -19.40 23.84 9.52
C PRO A 25 -20.14 25.02 8.89
N SER A 26 -21.24 25.47 9.51
CA SER A 26 -21.97 26.68 9.13
C SER A 26 -21.17 27.97 9.35
N GLY A 27 -20.04 27.89 10.06
CA GLY A 27 -19.25 29.05 10.51
C GLY A 27 -19.69 29.58 11.88
N ASN A 28 -20.84 29.14 12.40
CA ASN A 28 -21.33 29.57 13.70
C ASN A 28 -20.45 29.07 14.84
N ARG A 29 -20.38 29.87 15.90
CA ARG A 29 -19.69 29.55 17.15
C ARG A 29 -20.70 29.56 18.28
N TRP A 30 -20.62 28.54 19.12
CA TRP A 30 -21.49 28.40 20.28
C TRP A 30 -20.64 28.03 21.49
N THR A 31 -20.96 28.64 22.62
CA THR A 31 -20.35 28.34 23.91
C THR A 31 -21.17 27.28 24.62
N PHE A 32 -20.49 26.27 25.17
CA PHE A 32 -21.11 25.15 25.85
C PHE A 32 -20.43 24.88 27.18
N ASN A 33 -21.24 24.53 28.17
CA ASN A 33 -20.74 23.88 29.37
C ASN A 33 -20.00 22.58 28.98
N PRO A 34 -18.80 22.31 29.51
CA PRO A 34 -18.07 21.08 29.21
C PRO A 34 -18.88 19.79 29.40
N ALA A 35 -19.82 19.78 30.35
CA ALA A 35 -20.67 18.63 30.66
C ALA A 35 -21.64 18.23 29.54
N VAL A 36 -21.97 19.15 28.61
CA VAL A 36 -22.88 18.84 27.49
C VAL A 36 -22.15 18.32 26.24
N LEU A 37 -20.82 18.24 26.28
CA LEU A 37 -20.01 17.80 25.16
C LEU A 37 -19.41 16.41 25.41
N THR A 38 -19.54 15.53 24.41
CA THR A 38 -18.82 14.25 24.36
C THR A 38 -17.73 14.34 23.30
N LYS A 39 -16.48 14.07 23.68
CA LYS A 39 -15.35 14.10 22.75
C LYS A 39 -15.49 13.00 21.70
N ALA A 40 -15.67 13.37 20.43
CA ALA A 40 -15.60 12.43 19.32
C ALA A 40 -14.14 11.96 19.13
N ASN A 41 -13.93 10.64 19.05
CA ASN A 41 -12.61 10.05 18.82
C ASN A 41 -12.21 10.16 17.34
N ILE A 42 -11.82 11.36 16.92
CA ILE A 42 -11.20 11.61 15.61
C ILE A 42 -9.69 11.52 15.80
N VAL A 43 -9.08 10.44 15.31
CA VAL A 43 -7.62 10.28 15.31
C VAL A 43 -7.02 11.31 14.36
N ARG A 44 -6.51 12.39 14.94
CA ARG A 44 -5.70 13.40 14.25
C ARG A 44 -4.36 12.79 13.92
N SER A 45 -4.00 12.72 12.65
CA SER A 45 -2.61 12.75 12.20
C SER A 45 -2.54 13.95 11.27
N GLY A 46 -1.96 15.10 11.55
CA GLY A 46 -1.19 15.74 12.62
C GLY A 46 -0.81 17.11 12.03
N ASP A 47 -0.62 18.15 12.85
CA ASP A 47 -0.17 19.52 12.45
C ASP A 47 0.62 19.58 11.12
N THR A 48 0.41 20.46 10.15
CA THR A 48 -0.22 21.79 10.16
C THR A 48 -0.44 22.27 8.70
N VAL A 49 -1.58 22.94 8.49
CA VAL A 49 -1.83 24.11 7.61
C VAL A 49 -1.68 23.94 6.07
N GLN A 50 -2.79 23.58 5.41
CA GLN A 50 -3.48 24.38 4.36
C GLN A 50 -4.66 23.56 3.81
N GLY A 51 -5.76 23.60 4.57
CA GLY A 51 -7.05 23.11 4.13
C GLY A 51 -7.88 24.27 3.60
N ALA A 52 -8.07 24.29 2.28
CA ALA A 52 -9.16 24.99 1.63
C ALA A 52 -10.00 23.92 0.91
N GLU A 53 -11.20 23.74 1.46
CA GLU A 53 -12.45 23.42 0.74
C GLU A 53 -12.75 21.97 0.35
N GLY A 54 -14.01 21.60 0.62
CA GLY A 54 -14.73 20.57 -0.11
C GLY A 54 -14.82 19.23 0.60
N GLY A 55 -16.02 18.63 0.58
CA GLY A 55 -16.17 17.22 0.92
C GLY A 55 -15.18 16.38 0.12
N THR A 56 -14.34 15.64 0.81
CA THR A 56 -13.47 14.65 0.19
C THR A 56 -13.69 13.35 0.93
N SER A 57 -14.35 12.40 0.26
CA SER A 57 -14.32 11.00 0.64
C SER A 57 -12.88 10.62 1.00
N GLN A 58 -12.67 10.04 2.20
CA GLN A 58 -11.37 9.56 2.67
C GLN A 58 -10.69 8.59 1.68
N PHE A 59 -11.50 8.03 0.77
CA PHE A 59 -11.12 7.10 -0.26
C PHE A 59 -11.47 7.65 -1.63
N GLN A 60 -10.72 7.23 -2.64
CA GLN A 60 -10.98 7.46 -4.06
C GLN A 60 -11.02 6.11 -4.78
N VAL A 61 -11.74 6.06 -5.91
CA VAL A 61 -11.67 4.89 -6.79
C VAL A 61 -10.23 4.70 -7.25
N GLY A 62 -9.73 3.48 -7.09
CA GLY A 62 -8.34 3.13 -7.35
C GLY A 62 -7.46 3.03 -6.11
N ASP A 63 -7.89 3.55 -4.96
CA ASP A 63 -7.11 3.44 -3.73
C ASP A 63 -6.90 1.98 -3.33
N LEU A 64 -5.68 1.70 -2.85
CA LEU A 64 -5.38 0.44 -2.17
C LEU A 64 -5.77 0.56 -0.70
N VAL A 65 -6.52 -0.43 -0.23
CA VAL A 65 -7.03 -0.46 1.14
C VAL A 65 -6.80 -1.84 1.74
N GLN A 66 -6.41 -1.88 3.01
CA GLN A 66 -6.26 -3.11 3.77
C GLN A 66 -7.52 -3.36 4.59
N VAL A 67 -8.12 -4.53 4.44
CA VAL A 67 -9.27 -4.97 5.22
C VAL A 67 -8.85 -5.22 6.67
N CYS A 68 -9.70 -4.82 7.62
CA CYS A 68 -9.48 -5.10 9.04
C CYS A 68 -9.24 -6.60 9.27
N TYR A 69 -8.23 -6.94 10.06
CA TYR A 69 -7.88 -8.32 10.39
C TYR A 69 -8.64 -8.86 11.60
N ASP A 70 -9.28 -7.98 12.38
CA ASP A 70 -10.04 -8.33 13.58
C ASP A 70 -11.47 -8.74 13.16
N LEU A 71 -11.76 -10.04 13.30
CA LEU A 71 -13.02 -10.66 12.91
C LEU A 71 -14.22 -10.13 13.70
N GLU A 72 -14.07 -9.89 15.00
CA GLU A 72 -15.19 -9.44 15.84
C GLU A 72 -15.52 -7.97 15.51
N ARG A 73 -14.47 -7.16 15.36
CA ARG A 73 -14.60 -5.76 14.98
C ARG A 73 -15.24 -5.59 13.61
N ILE A 74 -14.78 -6.32 12.58
CA ILE A 74 -15.33 -6.17 11.22
C ILE A 74 -16.79 -6.65 11.13
N LYS A 75 -17.16 -7.72 11.84
CA LYS A 75 -18.56 -8.16 11.94
C LYS A 75 -19.47 -7.08 12.50
N LEU A 76 -19.01 -6.33 13.49
CA LEU A 76 -19.76 -5.21 14.04
C LEU A 76 -19.87 -4.05 13.03
N LEU A 77 -18.77 -3.69 12.37
CA LEU A 77 -18.71 -2.57 11.43
C LEU A 77 -19.54 -2.82 10.16
N GLN A 78 -19.72 -4.08 9.75
CA GLN A 78 -20.49 -4.44 8.57
C GLN A 78 -22.02 -4.40 8.76
N ARG A 79 -22.52 -4.31 10.00
CA ARG A 79 -23.96 -4.23 10.24
C ARG A 79 -24.53 -2.95 9.65
N GLY A 80 -25.50 -3.08 8.74
CA GLY A 80 -26.07 -1.96 7.98
C GLY A 80 -25.21 -1.47 6.82
N HIS A 81 -24.08 -2.12 6.53
CA HIS A 81 -23.08 -1.72 5.53
C HIS A 81 -22.70 -2.89 4.59
N GLY A 82 -23.72 -3.52 3.99
CA GLY A 82 -23.56 -4.70 3.14
C GLY A 82 -23.54 -6.04 3.89
N GLU A 83 -23.64 -6.01 5.22
CA GLU A 83 -23.60 -7.17 6.13
C GLU A 83 -22.30 -7.97 6.05
N TRP A 84 -22.10 -8.84 7.05
CA TRP A 84 -21.01 -9.80 7.02
C TRP A 84 -21.48 -11.12 6.41
N ALA A 85 -20.69 -11.65 5.46
CA ALA A 85 -20.86 -13.01 4.94
C ALA A 85 -19.63 -13.87 5.28
N GLU A 86 -19.84 -15.14 5.65
CA GLU A 86 -18.72 -16.04 6.01
C GLU A 86 -17.72 -16.25 4.86
N ALA A 87 -18.16 -16.09 3.61
CA ALA A 87 -17.29 -16.09 2.43
C ALA A 87 -16.30 -14.90 2.38
N MET A 88 -16.49 -13.88 3.21
CA MET A 88 -15.55 -12.75 3.38
C MET A 88 -14.38 -13.10 4.29
N LEU A 89 -14.43 -14.18 5.06
CA LEU A 89 -13.35 -14.56 5.99
C LEU A 89 -11.94 -14.57 5.36
N PRO A 90 -11.73 -15.02 4.10
CA PRO A 90 -10.41 -14.98 3.46
C PRO A 90 -9.88 -13.56 3.14
N THR A 91 -10.72 -12.54 3.26
CA THR A 91 -10.37 -11.14 2.97
C THR A 91 -9.70 -10.43 4.15
N LEU A 92 -9.81 -10.96 5.37
CA LEU A 92 -9.27 -10.33 6.57
C LEU A 92 -7.77 -10.05 6.45
N GLY A 93 -7.37 -8.80 6.72
CA GLY A 93 -5.98 -8.36 6.61
C GLY A 93 -5.44 -8.26 5.18
N LYS A 94 -6.21 -8.65 4.16
CA LYS A 94 -5.79 -8.58 2.76
C LYS A 94 -5.92 -7.15 2.22
N VAL A 95 -5.08 -6.85 1.24
CA VAL A 95 -5.16 -5.61 0.49
C VAL A 95 -6.09 -5.82 -0.71
N GLY A 96 -6.99 -4.88 -0.91
CA GLY A 96 -7.85 -4.79 -2.08
C GLY A 96 -7.79 -3.41 -2.70
N ARG A 97 -8.52 -3.26 -3.80
CA ARG A 97 -8.63 -2.00 -4.54
C ARG A 97 -10.06 -1.48 -4.50
N VAL A 98 -10.23 -0.20 -4.17
CA VAL A 98 -11.54 0.47 -4.22
C VAL A 98 -11.96 0.58 -5.68
N GLN A 99 -13.07 -0.07 -6.03
CA GLN A 99 -13.68 -0.07 -7.36
C GLN A 99 -14.76 1.00 -7.49
N GLN A 100 -15.50 1.25 -6.41
CA GLN A 100 -16.59 2.22 -6.38
C GLN A 100 -16.81 2.72 -4.94
N ILE A 101 -17.33 3.94 -4.83
CA ILE A 101 -17.80 4.53 -3.58
C ILE A 101 -19.30 4.79 -3.75
N TYR A 102 -20.12 4.23 -2.88
CA TYR A 102 -21.57 4.39 -2.90
C TYR A 102 -22.00 5.73 -2.28
N SER A 103 -23.26 6.12 -2.46
CA SER A 103 -23.81 7.39 -1.94
C SER A 103 -23.91 7.45 -0.42
N ASP A 104 -23.99 6.29 0.24
CA ASP A 104 -23.93 6.14 1.70
C ASP A 104 -22.48 6.07 2.23
N SER A 105 -21.50 6.31 1.35
CA SER A 105 -20.05 6.23 1.58
C SER A 105 -19.47 4.82 1.67
N ASP A 106 -20.27 3.75 1.54
CA ASP A 106 -19.73 2.39 1.53
C ASP A 106 -18.82 2.15 0.32
N LEU A 107 -17.82 1.29 0.51
CA LEU A 107 -16.79 1.02 -0.48
C LEU A 107 -17.04 -0.32 -1.15
N LYS A 108 -17.14 -0.34 -2.47
CA LYS A 108 -16.97 -1.58 -3.23
C LYS A 108 -15.48 -1.84 -3.41
N VAL A 109 -14.95 -2.85 -2.75
CA VAL A 109 -13.52 -3.21 -2.79
C VAL A 109 -13.36 -4.59 -3.43
N GLU A 110 -12.50 -4.68 -4.43
CA GLU A 110 -12.07 -5.95 -5.00
C GLU A 110 -10.91 -6.53 -4.20
N VAL A 111 -11.10 -7.73 -3.67
CA VAL A 111 -10.11 -8.49 -2.90
C VAL A 111 -10.05 -9.90 -3.48
N CYS A 112 -8.86 -10.36 -3.88
CA CYS A 112 -8.65 -11.69 -4.45
C CYS A 112 -9.58 -12.02 -5.65
N GLY A 113 -9.90 -11.02 -6.48
CA GLY A 113 -10.77 -11.18 -7.65
C GLY A 113 -12.28 -11.17 -7.37
N THR A 114 -12.70 -10.99 -6.11
CA THR A 114 -14.10 -10.87 -5.71
C THR A 114 -14.36 -9.49 -5.14
N SER A 115 -15.44 -8.83 -5.57
CA SER A 115 -15.85 -7.53 -5.06
C SER A 115 -16.79 -7.68 -3.85
N TRP A 116 -16.54 -6.89 -2.82
CA TRP A 116 -17.32 -6.85 -1.59
C TRP A 116 -17.65 -5.41 -1.21
N THR A 117 -18.76 -5.21 -0.50
CA THR A 117 -19.11 -3.91 0.09
C THR A 117 -18.54 -3.86 1.50
N TYR A 118 -17.77 -2.81 1.79
CA TYR A 118 -17.20 -2.56 3.11
C TYR A 118 -17.62 -1.19 3.64
N ASN A 119 -17.93 -1.16 4.94
CA ASN A 119 -17.90 0.06 5.72
C ASN A 119 -16.50 0.71 5.60
N PRO A 120 -16.38 2.03 5.35
CA PRO A 120 -15.10 2.73 5.30
C PRO A 120 -14.21 2.52 6.53
N ALA A 121 -14.80 2.35 7.72
CA ALA A 121 -14.07 2.10 8.98
C ALA A 121 -13.56 0.65 9.13
N ALA A 122 -14.03 -0.26 8.27
CA ALA A 122 -13.56 -1.65 8.20
C ALA A 122 -12.29 -1.80 7.34
N VAL A 123 -11.83 -0.73 6.70
CA VAL A 123 -10.61 -0.73 5.89
C VAL A 123 -9.69 0.44 6.24
N SER A 124 -8.40 0.27 6.01
CA SER A 124 -7.40 1.33 6.15
C SER A 124 -6.72 1.59 4.82
N LYS A 125 -6.59 2.85 4.41
CA LYS A 125 -5.86 3.21 3.19
C LYS A 125 -4.40 2.78 3.33
N VAL A 126 -3.91 2.03 2.36
CA VAL A 126 -2.50 1.63 2.30
C VAL A 126 -1.74 2.80 1.69
N ALA A 127 -0.87 3.43 2.49
CA ALA A 127 0.04 4.43 1.97
C ALA A 127 0.93 3.76 0.91
N SER A 128 0.89 4.27 -0.31
CA SER A 128 1.85 3.84 -1.32
C SER A 128 3.22 4.32 -0.86
N ALA A 129 4.05 3.41 -0.34
CA ALA A 129 5.48 3.63 -0.24
C ALA A 129 6.13 3.92 -1.61
N GLY A 130 5.35 3.81 -2.71
CA GLY A 130 5.74 4.11 -4.08
C GLY A 130 5.46 5.54 -4.55
N SER A 131 4.97 6.48 -3.71
CA SER A 131 4.82 7.88 -4.14
C SER A 131 6.15 8.66 -4.25
N ALA A 132 7.30 7.97 -4.17
CA ALA A 132 8.61 8.48 -4.60
C ALA A 132 9.01 7.98 -6.01
N ILE A 133 8.12 7.32 -6.75
CA ILE A 133 8.35 6.94 -8.16
C ILE A 133 7.18 7.43 -9.02
N SER A 134 6.87 8.72 -8.91
CA SER A 134 6.27 9.44 -10.03
C SER A 134 7.41 9.95 -10.92
N ASN A 135 7.38 9.57 -12.20
CA ASN A 135 8.21 10.06 -13.31
C ASN A 135 9.67 9.60 -13.42
N ALA A 136 10.00 8.36 -13.03
CA ALA A 136 11.09 7.66 -13.71
C ALA A 136 10.47 6.92 -14.91
N SER A 137 10.66 7.45 -16.12
CA SER A 137 10.25 6.89 -17.41
C SER A 137 10.30 5.36 -17.40
N GLY A 138 9.32 4.67 -18.00
CA GLY A 138 9.24 3.19 -17.98
C GLY A 138 10.54 2.46 -18.38
N GLU A 139 11.43 3.14 -19.09
CA GLU A 139 12.81 2.73 -19.41
C GLU A 139 13.74 2.62 -18.19
N ARG A 140 13.61 3.49 -17.19
CA ARG A 140 14.40 3.43 -15.95
C ARG A 140 13.96 2.28 -15.07
N LEU A 141 12.66 2.01 -14.99
CA LEU A 141 12.16 0.86 -14.25
C LEU A 141 12.54 -0.45 -14.93
N SER A 142 12.45 -0.52 -16.26
CA SER A 142 12.91 -1.70 -17.01
C SER A 142 14.42 -1.89 -16.91
N GLN A 143 15.22 -0.82 -16.90
CA GLN A 143 16.66 -0.89 -16.64
C GLN A 143 16.99 -1.30 -15.20
N LEU A 144 16.26 -0.79 -14.19
CA LEU A 144 16.46 -1.21 -12.80
C LEU A 144 16.03 -2.65 -12.58
N LEU A 145 14.92 -3.09 -13.14
CA LEU A 145 14.45 -4.49 -13.08
C LEU A 145 15.43 -5.41 -13.81
N LYS A 146 15.91 -5.01 -14.99
CA LYS A 146 16.94 -5.76 -15.72
C LYS A 146 18.23 -5.83 -14.92
N LYS A 147 18.65 -4.73 -14.29
CA LYS A 147 19.80 -4.70 -13.38
C LYS A 147 19.56 -5.59 -12.17
N LEU A 148 18.37 -5.59 -11.56
CA LEU A 148 18.02 -6.47 -10.43
C LEU A 148 18.06 -7.96 -10.81
N PHE A 149 17.60 -8.31 -12.01
CA PHE A 149 17.69 -9.66 -12.57
C PHE A 149 19.12 -10.03 -13.00
N GLU A 150 19.91 -9.08 -13.52
CA GLU A 150 21.33 -9.25 -13.83
C GLU A 150 22.19 -9.37 -12.57
N THR A 151 21.74 -8.79 -11.43
CA THR A 151 22.44 -8.92 -10.13
C THR A 151 22.01 -10.16 -9.35
N GLN A 152 21.09 -10.98 -9.87
CA GLN A 152 20.90 -12.34 -9.34
C GLN A 152 21.94 -13.25 -10.00
N GLU A 153 23.22 -13.01 -9.65
CA GLU A 153 24.27 -13.99 -9.81
C GLU A 153 23.81 -15.23 -9.04
N SER A 154 23.38 -16.25 -9.76
CA SER A 154 23.31 -17.61 -9.24
C SER A 154 24.65 -17.84 -8.55
N GLY A 155 24.66 -18.01 -7.22
CA GLY A 155 25.90 -18.29 -6.47
C GLY A 155 26.58 -19.62 -6.85
N ASP A 156 26.14 -20.23 -7.95
CA ASP A 156 26.80 -21.33 -8.62
C ASP A 156 27.86 -20.78 -9.58
N LEU A 157 29.10 -20.79 -9.10
CA LEU A 157 30.27 -20.31 -9.85
C LEU A 157 30.48 -21.07 -11.16
N ASN A 158 29.97 -22.30 -11.27
CA ASN A 158 30.05 -23.08 -12.50
C ASN A 158 29.09 -22.55 -13.56
N GLU A 159 27.89 -22.15 -13.17
CA GLU A 159 26.94 -21.49 -14.08
C GLU A 159 27.49 -20.15 -14.58
N GLU A 160 28.16 -19.40 -13.68
CA GLU A 160 28.81 -18.14 -14.01
C GLU A 160 29.98 -18.34 -14.99
N LEU A 161 30.78 -19.39 -14.80
CA LEU A 161 31.89 -19.77 -15.68
C LEU A 161 31.38 -20.16 -17.09
N VAL A 162 30.30 -20.94 -17.16
CA VAL A 162 29.68 -21.35 -18.43
C VAL A 162 29.19 -20.13 -19.21
N LYS A 163 28.53 -19.18 -18.52
CA LYS A 163 28.04 -17.93 -19.12
C LYS A 163 29.18 -17.05 -19.60
N ALA A 164 30.23 -16.88 -18.80
CA ALA A 164 31.41 -16.10 -19.19
C ALA A 164 32.13 -16.71 -20.40
N ALA A 165 32.30 -18.04 -20.42
CA ALA A 165 32.90 -18.74 -21.54
C ALA A 165 32.06 -18.66 -22.83
N ALA A 166 30.72 -18.79 -22.72
CA ALA A 166 29.81 -18.69 -23.86
C ALA A 166 29.77 -17.29 -24.48
N ASN A 167 29.94 -16.25 -23.66
CA ASN A 167 29.99 -14.86 -24.10
C ASN A 167 31.39 -14.39 -24.51
N GLY A 168 32.42 -15.24 -24.40
CA GLY A 168 33.81 -14.90 -24.75
C GLY A 168 34.48 -13.93 -23.78
N ASP A 169 33.98 -13.81 -22.55
CA ASP A 169 34.53 -12.92 -21.53
C ASP A 169 35.74 -13.57 -20.83
N VAL A 170 36.90 -13.43 -21.48
CA VAL A 170 38.15 -14.06 -21.05
C VAL A 170 38.60 -13.59 -19.65
N ALA A 171 38.42 -12.30 -19.35
CA ALA A 171 38.82 -11.73 -18.06
C ALA A 171 38.01 -12.33 -16.90
N LYS A 172 36.70 -12.49 -17.10
CA LYS A 172 35.82 -13.09 -16.09
C LYS A 172 36.05 -14.60 -15.93
N VAL A 173 36.36 -15.31 -17.02
CA VAL A 173 36.78 -16.73 -16.97
C VAL A 173 38.08 -16.91 -16.18
N GLU A 174 39.07 -16.04 -16.38
CA GLU A 174 40.34 -16.08 -15.63
C GLU A 174 40.16 -15.79 -14.13
N ASP A 175 39.25 -14.91 -13.76
CA ASP A 175 38.95 -14.61 -12.35
C ASP A 175 38.26 -15.80 -11.66
N LEU A 176 37.26 -16.40 -12.33
CA LEU A 176 36.53 -17.55 -11.80
C LEU A 176 37.43 -18.79 -11.66
N LEU A 177 38.37 -19.02 -12.58
CA LEU A 177 39.32 -20.13 -12.53
C LEU A 177 40.34 -20.04 -11.37
N LYS A 178 40.49 -18.88 -10.73
CA LYS A 178 41.34 -18.72 -9.53
C LYS A 178 40.64 -19.18 -8.26
N ARG A 179 39.32 -19.41 -8.29
CA ARG A 179 38.56 -19.86 -7.12
C ARG A 179 38.64 -21.39 -7.01
N PRO A 180 38.96 -21.94 -5.81
CA PRO A 180 39.25 -23.37 -5.63
C PRO A 180 38.02 -24.29 -5.73
N ASP A 181 36.83 -23.72 -5.80
CA ASP A 181 35.50 -24.36 -5.81
C ASP A 181 34.87 -24.47 -7.20
N VAL A 182 35.62 -24.11 -8.25
CA VAL A 182 35.15 -24.15 -9.65
C VAL A 182 35.57 -25.45 -10.33
N ASP A 183 34.61 -26.19 -10.88
CA ASP A 183 34.86 -27.44 -11.60
C ASP A 183 35.28 -27.16 -13.06
N VAL A 184 36.60 -27.21 -13.29
CA VAL A 184 37.22 -26.97 -14.61
C VAL A 184 36.83 -28.02 -15.66
N SER A 185 36.21 -29.14 -15.26
CA SER A 185 35.74 -30.18 -16.19
C SER A 185 34.56 -29.69 -17.05
N ILE A 186 33.85 -28.66 -16.59
CA ILE A 186 32.70 -28.07 -17.30
C ILE A 186 33.13 -27.35 -18.58
N LEU A 187 34.32 -26.74 -18.61
CA LEU A 187 34.92 -26.15 -19.82
C LEU A 187 35.19 -27.19 -20.92
N LYS A 188 35.49 -28.44 -20.54
CA LYS A 188 35.68 -29.53 -21.52
C LYS A 188 34.38 -29.91 -22.23
N ILE A 189 33.23 -29.81 -21.55
CA ILE A 189 31.91 -30.04 -22.15
C ILE A 189 31.60 -28.95 -23.18
N ILE A 190 31.87 -27.68 -22.83
CA ILE A 190 31.67 -26.53 -23.73
C ILE A 190 32.56 -26.67 -24.98
N LEU A 191 33.86 -26.95 -24.80
CA LEU A 191 34.78 -27.16 -25.93
C LEU A 191 34.34 -28.31 -26.83
N LYS A 192 33.84 -29.41 -26.26
CA LYS A 192 33.34 -30.56 -27.04
C LYS A 192 32.07 -30.20 -27.82
N HIS A 193 31.22 -29.33 -27.28
CA HIS A 193 29.98 -28.90 -27.94
C HIS A 193 30.22 -27.83 -29.02
N VAL A 194 31.16 -26.91 -28.79
CA VAL A 194 31.57 -25.90 -29.77
C VAL A 194 32.30 -26.55 -30.95
N ASN A 195 33.20 -27.49 -30.69
CA ASN A 195 33.95 -28.17 -31.76
C ASN A 195 33.04 -29.08 -32.64
N ASN A 196 31.89 -29.50 -32.13
CA ASN A 196 30.90 -30.29 -32.86
C ASN A 196 29.92 -29.44 -33.70
N ARG A 197 30.05 -28.10 -33.67
CA ARG A 197 29.29 -27.17 -34.53
C ARG A 197 30.10 -26.62 -35.71
N ILE A 198 31.38 -27.00 -35.83
CA ILE A 198 32.30 -26.54 -36.89
C ILE A 198 32.74 -27.70 -37.79
N ALA A 199 31.99 -28.82 -37.80
CA ALA A 199 32.18 -29.95 -38.70
C ALA A 199 30.96 -30.13 -39.61
#